data_AF-A0A8S1UDL5-F1
#
_entry.id   AF-A0A8S1UDL5-F1
#
_cell.length_a   1.000
_cell.length_b   1.000
_cell.length_c   1.000
_cell.angle_alpha   90.00
_cell.angle_beta   90.00
_cell.angle_gamma   90.00
#
_symmetry.space_group_name_H-M   'P 1'
#
loop_
_entity.id
_entity.type
_entity.pdbx_description
1 polymer ?
#
loop_
_entity_poly.entity_id
_entity_poly.type
_entity_poly.pdbx_seq_one_letter_code
_entity_poly.pdbx_strand_id
1 'polypeptide(L)'
;MQEVYTYQILKKCNGKAVIQIDEELLGVINAHLTMKPLQKQREVPYTLKKLHNFQRRIVPFFMNQFMHWSEEMGYKQVDGYLRAIHKKKTSKQQKFELGDLKKLFGVINPRTKIIQIETQNKWIDFLSTQADICVLLNNKIKDQSTKQLYIQAIQNLKDELKKELPYDKFLSIPKKEESVESILEESKEQIINEEFSSGEVDEYSPTDKVDPYSYLSCAYSNFD
;
A
#
# COMPACT_ATOMS: atom_id res chain seq x y z
N MET A 1 -49.16 45.94 8.22
CA MET A 1 -49.07 45.32 6.88
C MET A 1 -47.93 44.33 6.93
N GLN A 2 -48.22 43.03 6.89
CA GLN A 2 -47.22 41.96 6.78
C GLN A 2 -47.13 41.56 5.32
N GLU A 3 -45.92 41.60 4.77
CA GLU A 3 -45.65 41.22 3.38
C GLU A 3 -45.73 39.70 3.24
N VAL A 4 -46.80 39.23 2.60
CA VAL A 4 -46.94 37.83 2.20
C VAL A 4 -46.20 37.65 0.89
N TYR A 5 -45.02 37.05 0.94
CA TYR A 5 -44.26 36.70 -0.26
C TYR A 5 -44.89 35.49 -0.93
N THR A 6 -45.70 35.71 -1.96
CA THR A 6 -46.18 34.65 -2.86
C THR A 6 -45.19 34.50 -4.02
N TYR A 7 -44.38 33.44 -4.01
CA TYR A 7 -43.42 33.18 -5.09
C TYR A 7 -44.09 32.47 -6.28
N GLN A 8 -44.03 33.16 -7.42
CA GLN A 8 -44.19 32.76 -8.83
C GLN A 8 -44.93 31.46 -9.20
N ILE A 9 -46.05 31.64 -9.90
CA ILE A 9 -46.71 30.64 -10.74
C ILE A 9 -45.83 30.35 -11.98
N LEU A 10 -45.32 29.12 -12.13
CA LEU A 10 -44.77 28.62 -13.39
C LEU A 10 -45.77 27.70 -14.07
N LYS A 11 -46.62 28.28 -14.92
CA LYS A 11 -47.39 27.54 -15.93
C LYS A 11 -46.46 27.34 -17.14
N LYS A 12 -46.18 26.09 -17.55
CA LYS A 12 -45.53 25.80 -18.84
C LYS A 12 -46.47 25.02 -19.75
N CYS A 13 -47.00 25.69 -20.76
CA CYS A 13 -47.27 25.03 -22.03
C CYS A 13 -45.91 24.63 -22.65
N ASN A 14 -45.81 23.42 -23.19
CA ASN A 14 -44.60 22.74 -23.73
C ASN A 14 -43.79 21.87 -22.75
N GLY A 15 -44.46 20.90 -22.12
CA GLY A 15 -43.87 19.55 -21.92
C GLY A 15 -42.91 19.32 -20.75
N LYS A 16 -42.99 20.08 -19.64
CA LYS A 16 -42.31 19.71 -18.38
C LYS A 16 -43.26 19.83 -17.20
N ALA A 17 -43.39 18.75 -16.43
CA ALA A 17 -44.22 18.68 -15.23
C ALA A 17 -43.63 19.51 -14.09
N VAL A 18 -44.50 20.17 -13.32
CA VAL A 18 -44.16 20.92 -12.11
C VAL A 18 -44.91 20.27 -10.95
N ILE A 19 -44.19 19.89 -9.90
CA ILE A 19 -44.74 19.33 -8.66
C ILE A 19 -44.90 20.49 -7.67
N GLN A 20 -46.07 20.60 -7.03
CA GLN A 20 -46.30 21.55 -5.94
C GLN A 20 -45.61 21.04 -4.66
N ILE A 21 -44.75 21.87 -4.09
CA ILE A 21 -44.06 21.60 -2.83
C ILE A 21 -44.64 22.57 -1.82
N ASP A 22 -45.36 22.04 -0.84
CA ASP A 22 -45.95 22.81 0.26
C ASP A 22 -44.86 23.37 1.19
N GLU A 23 -45.17 24.41 1.97
CA GLU A 23 -44.20 25.08 2.87
C GLU A 23 -43.63 24.10 3.92
N GLU A 24 -44.46 23.17 4.37
CA GLU A 24 -44.06 22.03 5.22
C GLU A 24 -43.08 21.09 4.51
N LEU A 25 -43.31 20.80 3.22
CA LEU A 25 -42.46 19.93 2.42
C LEU A 25 -41.12 20.62 2.09
N LEU A 26 -41.12 21.96 1.94
CA LEU A 26 -39.92 22.77 1.81
C LEU A 26 -39.11 22.77 3.12
N GLY A 27 -39.80 22.82 4.27
CA GLY A 27 -39.21 22.65 5.60
C GLY A 27 -38.55 21.28 5.76
N VAL A 28 -39.21 20.21 5.31
CA VAL A 28 -38.68 18.84 5.33
C VAL A 28 -37.50 18.69 4.36
N ILE A 29 -37.56 19.25 3.15
CA ILE A 29 -36.44 19.21 2.19
C ILE A 29 -35.24 19.99 2.70
N ASN A 30 -35.46 21.17 3.30
CA ASN A 30 -34.39 21.94 3.93
C ASN A 30 -33.80 21.20 5.14
N ALA A 31 -34.63 20.59 5.98
CA ALA A 31 -34.18 19.75 7.09
C ALA A 31 -33.36 18.54 6.59
N HIS A 32 -33.79 17.88 5.51
CA HIS A 32 -33.06 16.77 4.89
C HIS A 32 -31.76 17.19 4.20
N LEU A 33 -31.71 18.39 3.61
CA LEU A 33 -30.50 18.98 3.01
C LEU A 33 -29.50 19.45 4.08
N THR A 34 -29.97 19.90 5.24
CA THR A 34 -29.13 20.17 6.43
C THR A 34 -28.69 18.89 7.13
N MET A 35 -29.45 17.79 6.99
CA MET A 35 -29.05 16.43 7.39
C MET A 35 -28.22 15.75 6.28
N LYS A 36 -27.31 16.48 5.63
CA LYS A 36 -26.16 15.79 5.03
C LYS A 36 -25.47 15.06 6.18
N PRO A 37 -25.16 13.75 6.05
CA PRO A 37 -24.24 13.16 7.00
C PRO A 37 -23.01 14.07 6.96
N LEU A 38 -22.59 14.56 8.13
CA LEU A 38 -21.23 15.04 8.30
C LEU A 38 -20.36 13.84 7.93
N GLN A 39 -20.08 13.67 6.63
CA GLN A 39 -18.88 13.03 6.19
C GLN A 39 -17.82 13.88 6.85
N LYS A 40 -17.34 13.40 8.00
CA LYS A 40 -16.08 13.83 8.60
C LYS A 40 -15.06 13.64 7.50
N GLN A 41 -14.92 14.63 6.62
CA GLN A 41 -13.75 14.79 5.81
C GLN A 41 -12.66 14.87 6.86
N ARG A 42 -11.90 13.79 7.01
CA ARG A 42 -10.67 13.81 7.78
C ARG A 42 -9.83 14.86 7.08
N GLU A 43 -9.90 16.09 7.56
CA GLU A 43 -9.02 17.15 7.11
C GLU A 43 -7.63 16.69 7.49
N VAL A 44 -6.92 16.14 6.51
CA VAL A 44 -5.53 15.75 6.69
C VAL A 44 -4.77 17.06 6.84
N PRO A 45 -4.09 17.30 7.98
CA PRO A 45 -3.25 18.48 8.17
C PRO A 45 -2.45 18.83 6.92
N TYR A 46 -2.39 20.12 6.57
CA TYR A 46 -1.71 20.61 5.37
C TYR A 46 -0.26 20.11 5.25
N THR A 47 0.42 19.90 6.39
CA THR A 47 1.75 19.30 6.49
C THR A 47 1.80 17.83 6.06
N LEU A 48 0.82 17.01 6.48
CA LEU A 48 0.68 15.61 6.08
C LEU A 48 0.37 15.48 4.58
N LYS A 49 -0.44 16.39 4.03
CA LYS A 49 -0.71 16.44 2.59
C LYS A 49 0.57 16.71 1.79
N LYS A 50 1.44 17.62 2.26
CA LYS A 50 2.74 17.90 1.64
C LYS A 50 3.68 16.69 1.68
N LEU A 51 3.75 16.01 2.83
CA LEU A 51 4.60 14.84 3.00
C LEU A 51 4.14 13.68 2.10
N HIS A 52 2.84 13.40 2.06
CA HIS A 52 2.29 12.37 1.19
C HIS A 52 2.49 12.68 -0.30
N ASN A 53 2.35 13.95 -0.70
CA ASN A 53 2.70 14.39 -2.06
C ASN A 53 4.20 14.25 -2.37
N PHE A 54 5.07 14.44 -1.38
CA PHE A 54 6.50 14.15 -1.51
C PHE A 54 6.74 12.65 -1.69
N GLN A 55 6.16 11.80 -0.84
CA GLN A 55 6.32 10.35 -0.91
C GLN A 55 5.91 9.78 -2.27
N ARG A 56 4.82 10.27 -2.85
CA ARG A 56 4.38 9.89 -4.22
C ARG A 56 5.37 10.24 -5.33
N ARG A 57 6.30 11.17 -5.09
CA ARG A 57 7.35 11.57 -6.05
C ARG A 57 8.62 10.74 -5.91
N ILE A 58 8.81 10.01 -4.80
CA ILE A 58 10.03 9.23 -4.53
C ILE A 58 10.23 8.16 -5.59
N VAL A 59 9.25 7.25 -5.76
CA VAL A 59 9.37 6.13 -6.71
C VAL A 59 9.55 6.60 -8.15
N PRO A 60 8.72 7.52 -8.71
CA PRO A 60 8.95 8.05 -10.04
C PRO A 60 10.34 8.66 -10.23
N PHE A 61 10.85 9.36 -9.21
CA PHE A 61 12.16 9.98 -9.27
C PHE A 61 13.27 8.93 -9.37
N PHE A 62 13.37 8.03 -8.38
CA PHE A 62 14.48 7.08 -8.32
C PHE A 62 14.42 6.02 -9.41
N MET A 63 13.24 5.56 -9.83
CA MET A 63 13.11 4.65 -10.97
C MET A 63 13.56 5.28 -12.28
N ASN A 64 13.31 6.58 -12.48
CA ASN A 64 13.83 7.29 -13.66
C ASN A 64 15.35 7.46 -13.58
N GLN A 65 15.90 7.82 -12.43
CA GLN A 65 17.36 7.90 -12.26
C GLN A 65 18.03 6.55 -12.47
N PHE A 66 17.43 5.47 -11.96
CA PHE A 66 17.91 4.11 -12.17
C PHE A 66 17.90 3.70 -13.63
N MET A 67 16.83 4.02 -14.37
CA MET A 67 16.76 3.77 -15.81
C MET A 67 17.89 4.49 -16.55
N HIS A 68 18.11 5.78 -16.29
CA HIS A 68 19.23 6.53 -16.89
C HIS A 68 20.59 5.96 -16.51
N TRP A 69 20.80 5.64 -15.24
CA TRP A 69 22.05 5.04 -14.77
C TRP A 69 22.31 3.67 -15.42
N SER A 70 21.27 2.86 -15.62
CA SER A 70 21.40 1.56 -16.29
C SER A 70 21.79 1.70 -17.77
N GLU A 71 21.32 2.76 -18.42
CA GLU A 71 21.71 3.12 -19.79
C GLU A 71 23.18 3.58 -19.83
N GLU A 72 23.60 4.46 -18.92
CA GLU A 72 24.98 4.94 -18.81
C GLU A 72 25.99 3.82 -18.53
N MET A 73 25.62 2.86 -17.67
CA MET A 73 26.46 1.70 -17.34
C MET A 73 26.43 0.60 -18.41
N GLY A 74 25.62 0.74 -19.46
CA GLY A 74 25.52 -0.24 -20.55
C GLY A 74 24.75 -1.51 -20.20
N TYR A 75 23.91 -1.50 -19.16
CA TYR A 75 23.08 -2.63 -18.74
C TYR A 75 21.86 -2.77 -19.65
N LYS A 76 22.08 -3.14 -20.91
CA LYS A 76 21.07 -3.19 -21.98
C LYS A 76 19.82 -4.00 -21.63
N GLN A 77 19.98 -5.13 -20.94
CA GLN A 77 18.84 -5.97 -20.57
C GLN A 77 17.98 -5.28 -19.51
N VAL A 78 18.61 -4.67 -18.51
CA VAL A 78 17.94 -3.95 -17.41
C VAL A 78 17.21 -2.74 -17.96
N ASP A 79 17.89 -1.92 -18.78
CA ASP A 79 17.27 -0.78 -19.46
C ASP A 79 16.08 -1.24 -20.33
N GLY A 80 16.26 -2.27 -21.15
CA GLY A 80 15.20 -2.83 -21.98
C GLY A 80 13.98 -3.30 -21.17
N TYR A 81 14.22 -3.92 -20.01
CA TYR A 81 13.16 -4.34 -19.10
C TYR A 81 12.42 -3.16 -18.47
N LEU A 82 13.15 -2.15 -17.98
CA LEU A 82 12.57 -0.92 -17.42
C LEU A 82 11.76 -0.14 -18.47
N ARG A 83 12.26 -0.03 -19.71
CA ARG A 83 11.52 0.58 -20.83
C ARG A 83 10.27 -0.21 -21.19
N ALA A 84 10.30 -1.54 -21.12
CA ALA A 84 9.12 -2.36 -21.35
C ALA A 84 8.04 -2.13 -20.27
N ILE A 85 8.45 -2.00 -19.00
CA ILE A 85 7.54 -1.61 -17.90
C ILE A 85 6.98 -0.21 -18.14
N HIS A 86 7.81 0.73 -18.59
CA HIS A 86 7.42 2.11 -18.86
C HIS A 86 6.44 2.24 -20.04
N LYS A 87 6.70 1.53 -21.15
CA LYS A 87 5.86 1.57 -22.37
C LYS A 87 4.47 0.98 -22.16
N LYS A 88 4.32 -0.02 -21.28
CA LYS A 88 3.03 -0.69 -21.00
C LYS A 88 2.08 0.15 -20.13
N LYS A 89 2.43 1.39 -19.79
CA LYS A 89 1.62 2.24 -18.94
C LYS A 89 0.45 2.87 -19.70
N THR A 90 -0.74 2.69 -19.13
CA THR A 90 -2.00 3.31 -19.57
C THR A 90 -2.22 4.70 -18.96
N SER A 91 -1.48 5.06 -17.91
CA SER A 91 -1.57 6.37 -17.26
C SER A 91 -1.14 7.49 -18.20
N LYS A 92 -1.93 8.57 -18.27
CA LYS A 92 -1.64 9.77 -19.09
C LYS A 92 -0.27 10.38 -18.83
N GLN A 93 0.25 10.23 -17.60
CA GLN A 93 1.53 10.80 -17.22
C GLN A 93 2.73 9.91 -17.59
N GLN A 94 2.49 8.63 -17.93
CA GLN A 94 3.53 7.64 -18.24
C GLN A 94 4.72 7.68 -17.26
N LYS A 95 4.46 7.81 -15.95
CA LYS A 95 5.52 7.83 -14.93
C LYS A 95 5.63 6.48 -14.26
N PHE A 96 6.81 6.12 -13.73
CA PHE A 96 6.90 5.01 -12.78
C PHE A 96 6.03 5.25 -11.54
N GLU A 97 5.42 4.17 -11.05
CA GLU A 97 4.55 4.17 -9.90
C GLU A 97 5.01 3.12 -8.88
N LEU A 98 4.53 3.20 -7.64
CA LEU A 98 4.85 2.21 -6.61
C LEU A 98 4.53 0.78 -7.09
N GLY A 99 3.43 0.61 -7.84
CA GLY A 99 3.03 -0.69 -8.39
C GLY A 99 4.08 -1.32 -9.32
N ASP A 100 4.93 -0.53 -9.98
CA ASP A 100 6.02 -1.09 -10.81
C ASP A 100 7.15 -1.63 -9.95
N LEU A 101 7.49 -0.92 -8.88
CA LEU A 101 8.51 -1.35 -7.93
C LEU A 101 8.04 -2.60 -7.17
N LYS A 102 6.76 -2.66 -6.80
CA LYS A 102 6.13 -3.89 -6.26
C LYS A 102 6.18 -5.04 -7.26
N LYS A 103 5.94 -4.81 -8.56
CA LYS A 103 6.07 -5.86 -9.57
C LYS A 103 7.51 -6.31 -9.74
N LEU A 104 8.46 -5.39 -9.65
CA LEU A 104 9.88 -5.71 -9.74
C LEU A 104 10.30 -6.64 -8.60
N PHE A 105 9.89 -6.35 -7.37
CA PHE A 105 10.26 -7.11 -6.16
C PHE A 105 9.23 -8.15 -5.69
N GLY A 106 8.11 -8.27 -6.40
CA GLY A 106 7.06 -9.25 -6.11
C GLY A 106 7.37 -10.62 -6.70
N VAL A 107 6.32 -11.44 -6.85
CA VAL A 107 6.43 -12.80 -7.39
C VAL A 107 7.22 -12.83 -8.69
N ILE A 108 8.24 -13.69 -8.74
CA ILE A 108 9.11 -13.84 -9.90
C ILE A 108 8.32 -14.45 -11.06
N ASN A 109 8.27 -13.75 -12.19
CA ASN A 109 7.66 -14.29 -13.40
C ASN A 109 8.66 -15.24 -14.09
N PRO A 110 8.30 -16.52 -14.33
CA PRO A 110 9.22 -17.49 -14.95
C PRO A 110 9.80 -17.03 -16.29
N ARG A 111 9.03 -16.29 -17.10
CA ARG A 111 9.47 -15.81 -18.42
C ARG A 111 10.51 -14.70 -18.34
N THR A 112 10.51 -13.93 -17.25
CA THR A 112 11.42 -12.79 -17.05
C THR A 112 12.30 -12.99 -15.82
N LYS A 113 12.39 -14.21 -15.28
CA LYS A 113 13.06 -14.50 -14.00
C LYS A 113 14.48 -13.96 -13.95
N ILE A 114 15.28 -14.30 -14.96
CA ILE A 114 16.69 -13.92 -15.04
C ILE A 114 16.81 -12.39 -15.02
N ILE A 115 16.11 -11.71 -15.93
CA ILE A 115 16.20 -10.26 -16.04
C ILE A 115 15.58 -9.51 -14.86
N GLN A 116 14.53 -10.07 -14.25
CA GLN A 116 13.90 -9.50 -13.05
C GLN A 116 14.86 -9.54 -11.87
N ILE A 117 15.53 -10.69 -11.63
CA ILE A 117 16.53 -10.83 -10.56
C ILE A 117 17.73 -9.92 -10.82
N GLU A 118 18.23 -9.85 -12.06
CA GLU A 118 19.32 -8.94 -12.41
C GLU A 118 18.93 -7.49 -12.16
N THR A 119 17.71 -7.08 -12.56
CA THR A 119 17.20 -5.73 -12.35
C THR A 119 17.05 -5.43 -10.84
N GLN A 120 16.60 -6.39 -10.03
CA GLN A 120 16.55 -6.24 -8.57
C GLN A 120 17.96 -6.01 -7.99
N ASN A 121 18.94 -6.82 -8.37
CA ASN A 121 20.32 -6.68 -7.90
C ASN A 121 20.91 -5.32 -8.31
N LYS A 122 20.68 -4.88 -9.54
CA LYS A 122 21.12 -3.56 -10.02
C LYS A 122 20.40 -2.41 -9.36
N TRP A 123 19.13 -2.58 -8.96
CA TRP A 123 18.44 -1.58 -8.15
C TRP A 123 19.09 -1.42 -6.77
N ILE A 124 19.44 -2.53 -6.12
CA ILE A 124 20.12 -2.51 -4.81
C ILE A 124 21.48 -1.82 -4.92
N ASP A 125 22.24 -2.14 -5.98
CA ASP A 125 23.52 -1.50 -6.28
C ASP A 125 23.35 0.01 -6.51
N PHE A 126 22.42 0.40 -7.38
CA PHE A 126 22.08 1.80 -7.63
C PHE A 126 21.77 2.58 -6.35
N LEU A 127 20.92 2.03 -5.46
CA LEU A 127 20.59 2.66 -4.19
C LEU A 127 21.81 2.78 -3.26
N SER A 128 22.78 1.88 -3.39
CA SER A 128 23.96 1.83 -2.52
C SER A 128 25.09 2.72 -2.99
N THR A 129 25.21 2.96 -4.30
CA THR A 129 26.40 3.60 -4.89
C THR A 129 26.10 4.93 -5.59
N GLN A 130 24.93 5.06 -6.24
CA GLN A 130 24.68 6.16 -7.18
C GLN A 130 23.50 7.07 -6.81
N ALA A 131 22.51 6.55 -6.08
CA ALA A 131 21.28 7.28 -5.82
C ALA A 131 21.50 8.62 -5.10
N ASP A 132 22.42 8.67 -4.13
CA ASP A 132 22.78 9.91 -3.41
C ASP A 132 23.40 10.94 -4.35
N ILE A 133 24.32 10.51 -5.22
CA ILE A 133 24.97 11.36 -6.22
C ILE A 133 23.92 11.95 -7.17
N CYS A 134 22.97 11.14 -7.62
CA CYS A 134 21.88 11.59 -8.48
C CYS A 134 21.03 12.68 -7.82
N VAL A 135 20.79 12.61 -6.50
CA VAL A 135 20.07 13.66 -5.76
C VAL A 135 20.90 14.93 -5.65
N LEU A 136 22.18 14.81 -5.29
CA LEU A 136 23.07 15.94 -5.08
C LEU A 136 23.29 16.76 -6.36
N LEU A 137 23.47 16.09 -7.50
CA LEU A 137 23.71 16.71 -8.80
C LEU A 137 22.42 17.17 -9.52
N ASN A 138 21.23 16.89 -8.98
CA ASN A 138 19.99 17.25 -9.65
C ASN A 138 19.67 18.75 -9.49
N ASN A 139 19.90 19.51 -10.56
CA ASN A 139 19.64 20.95 -10.61
C ASN A 139 18.15 21.33 -10.47
N LYS A 140 17.22 20.38 -10.61
CA LYS A 140 15.78 20.62 -10.39
C LYS A 140 15.43 20.71 -8.90
N ILE A 141 16.26 20.13 -8.02
CA ILE A 141 16.08 20.20 -6.57
C ILE A 141 16.95 21.33 -6.04
N LYS A 142 16.39 22.55 -6.04
CA LYS A 142 17.14 23.77 -5.67
C LYS A 142 17.41 23.86 -4.17
N ASP A 143 16.48 23.38 -3.37
CA ASP A 143 16.50 23.54 -1.93
C ASP A 143 17.23 22.38 -1.24
N GLN A 144 18.16 22.73 -0.35
CA GLN A 144 18.99 21.75 0.37
C GLN A 144 18.16 20.87 1.31
N SER A 145 17.11 21.42 1.93
CA SER A 145 16.24 20.62 2.81
C SER A 145 15.51 19.53 2.02
N THR A 146 15.06 19.85 0.81
CA THR A 146 14.43 18.89 -0.09
C THR A 146 15.42 17.82 -0.56
N LYS A 147 16.68 18.18 -0.84
CA LYS A 147 17.73 17.18 -1.14
C LYS A 147 17.92 16.19 0.02
N GLN A 148 17.97 16.69 1.26
CA GLN A 148 18.08 15.84 2.44
C GLN A 148 16.88 14.90 2.59
N LEU A 149 15.66 15.35 2.30
CA LEU A 149 14.48 14.46 2.29
C LEU A 149 14.59 13.33 1.25
N TYR A 150 15.17 13.61 0.08
CA TYR A 150 15.42 12.57 -0.93
C TYR A 150 16.53 11.61 -0.49
N ILE A 151 17.58 12.09 0.18
CA ILE A 151 18.63 11.23 0.76
C ILE A 151 18.04 10.31 1.83
N GLN A 152 17.22 10.85 2.74
CA GLN A 152 16.48 10.04 3.72
C GLN A 152 15.54 9.02 3.05
N ALA A 153 14.92 9.39 1.93
CA ALA A 153 14.08 8.46 1.17
C ALA A 153 14.87 7.27 0.59
N ILE A 154 16.16 7.43 0.27
CA ILE A 154 17.02 6.31 -0.16
C ILE A 154 17.15 5.29 0.98
N GLN A 155 17.37 5.77 2.20
CA GLN A 155 17.43 4.89 3.37
C GLN A 155 16.10 4.15 3.58
N ASN A 156 14.97 4.86 3.48
CA ASN A 156 13.65 4.23 3.58
C ASN A 156 13.43 3.16 2.50
N LEU A 157 13.87 3.41 1.26
CA LEU A 157 13.81 2.42 0.18
C LEU A 157 14.70 1.20 0.47
N LYS A 158 15.88 1.40 1.08
CA LYS A 158 16.75 0.29 1.52
C LYS A 158 16.12 -0.53 2.64
N ASP A 159 15.44 0.11 3.57
CA ASP A 159 14.79 -0.60 4.68
C ASP A 159 13.55 -1.39 4.22
N GLU A 160 12.85 -0.94 3.17
CA GLU A 160 11.81 -1.76 2.52
C GLU A 160 12.35 -3.08 1.94
N LEU A 161 13.59 -3.10 1.45
CA LEU A 161 14.20 -4.32 0.90
C LEU A 161 14.41 -5.43 1.96
N LYS A 162 14.44 -5.07 3.25
CA LYS A 162 14.59 -6.01 4.36
C LYS A 162 13.27 -6.66 4.78
N LYS A 163 12.14 -6.18 4.25
CA LYS A 163 10.80 -6.70 4.57
C LYS A 163 10.49 -7.95 3.74
N GLU A 164 9.62 -8.80 4.27
CA GLU A 164 9.15 -10.01 3.57
C GLU A 164 8.51 -9.68 2.21
N LEU A 165 7.73 -8.59 2.16
CA LEU A 165 7.12 -8.06 0.94
C LEU A 165 7.61 -6.62 0.67
N PRO A 166 8.75 -6.45 -0.03
CA PRO A 166 9.31 -5.13 -0.28
C PRO A 166 8.34 -4.20 -0.99
N TYR A 167 8.28 -2.95 -0.53
CA TYR A 167 7.52 -1.84 -1.12
C TYR A 167 6.00 -1.97 -1.07
N ASP A 168 5.45 -3.02 -0.44
CA ASP A 168 4.00 -3.20 -0.40
C ASP A 168 3.29 -2.06 0.36
N LYS A 169 3.90 -1.57 1.44
CA LYS A 169 3.35 -0.53 2.32
C LYS A 169 4.13 0.79 2.29
N PHE A 170 4.95 1.03 1.26
CA PHE A 170 5.83 2.21 1.21
C PHE A 170 5.12 3.57 1.25
N LEU A 171 3.93 3.68 0.62
CA LEU A 171 3.11 4.90 0.65
C LEU A 171 2.06 4.90 1.76
N SER A 172 1.99 3.82 2.56
CA SER A 172 1.07 3.76 3.68
C SER A 172 1.54 4.76 4.73
N ILE A 173 0.63 5.62 5.18
CA ILE A 173 0.89 6.43 6.37
C ILE A 173 1.17 5.43 7.49
N PRO A 174 2.32 5.52 8.20
CA PRO A 174 2.50 4.71 9.38
C PRO A 174 1.30 4.98 10.28
N LYS A 175 0.48 3.95 10.53
CA LYS A 175 -0.52 4.06 11.59
C LYS A 175 0.28 4.47 12.82
N LYS A 176 -0.14 5.56 13.45
CA LYS A 176 0.51 6.04 14.66
C LYS A 176 0.09 5.10 15.79
N GLU A 177 0.70 3.93 15.81
CA GLU A 177 0.50 2.78 16.70
C GLU A 177 1.77 1.93 16.48
N GLU A 178 2.66 1.68 17.43
CA GLU A 178 2.60 1.78 18.88
C GLU A 178 3.99 2.14 19.42
N SER A 179 4.07 2.82 20.57
CA SER A 179 5.29 2.75 21.37
C SER A 179 5.59 1.29 21.67
N VAL A 180 6.86 0.96 21.83
CA VAL A 180 7.40 -0.39 22.11
C VAL A 180 6.82 -1.03 23.40
N GLU A 181 5.84 -0.40 24.04
CA GLU A 181 5.11 -0.87 25.22
C GLU A 181 3.93 -1.80 24.89
N SER A 182 3.26 -1.69 23.74
CA SER A 182 2.11 -2.58 23.42
C SER A 182 2.50 -4.02 23.10
N ILE A 183 3.68 -4.23 22.52
CA ILE A 183 4.22 -5.57 22.20
C ILE A 183 4.51 -6.34 23.49
N LEU A 184 4.71 -5.64 24.61
CA LEU A 184 4.95 -6.23 25.93
C LEU A 184 3.66 -6.49 26.72
N GLU A 185 2.54 -5.82 26.39
CA GLU A 185 1.24 -6.07 27.04
C GLU A 185 0.45 -7.22 26.39
N GLU A 186 0.47 -7.38 25.07
CA GLU A 186 -0.15 -8.57 24.43
C GLU A 186 0.56 -9.87 24.82
N SER A 187 1.85 -9.81 25.17
CA SER A 187 2.63 -10.94 25.68
C SER A 187 2.35 -11.27 27.16
N LYS A 188 1.72 -10.37 27.92
CA LYS A 188 1.40 -10.56 29.34
C LYS A 188 -0.05 -10.96 29.58
N GLU A 189 -0.98 -10.55 28.72
CA GLU A 189 -2.39 -10.94 28.86
C GLU A 189 -2.67 -12.40 28.46
N GLN A 190 -1.79 -13.06 27.70
CA GLN A 190 -1.92 -14.49 27.39
C GLN A 190 -1.34 -15.44 28.46
N ILE A 191 -0.72 -14.92 29.52
CA ILE A 191 -0.08 -15.77 30.56
C ILE A 191 -0.93 -15.82 31.85
N ILE A 192 -2.00 -15.03 31.99
CA ILE A 192 -2.76 -14.90 33.26
C ILE A 192 -4.06 -15.74 33.30
N ASN A 193 -4.47 -16.37 32.21
CA ASN A 193 -5.64 -17.26 32.20
C ASN A 193 -5.27 -18.69 31.83
N GLU A 194 -4.70 -19.43 32.78
CA GLU A 194 -4.96 -20.87 33.00
C GLU A 194 -4.13 -21.35 34.21
N GLU A 195 -4.51 -20.91 35.42
CA GLU A 195 -4.26 -21.68 36.64
C GLU A 195 -5.40 -22.68 36.82
N PHE A 196 -5.13 -23.97 36.63
CA PHE A 196 -5.81 -25.08 37.30
C PHE A 196 -4.73 -26.12 37.58
N SER A 197 -4.23 -26.22 38.82
CA SER A 197 -4.83 -26.98 39.92
C SER A 197 -5.13 -28.44 39.53
N SER A 198 -4.18 -29.33 39.82
CA SER A 198 -4.41 -30.49 40.70
C SER A 198 -3.14 -31.37 40.75
N GLY A 199 -2.55 -31.50 41.93
CA GLY A 199 -1.68 -32.62 42.26
C GLY A 199 -2.54 -33.83 42.63
N GLU A 200 -2.16 -35.02 42.16
CA GLU A 200 -1.54 -36.09 42.98
C GLU A 200 -1.68 -37.49 42.32
N VAL A 201 -0.51 -38.10 42.10
CA VAL A 201 -0.08 -39.45 42.53
C VAL A 201 -0.55 -40.72 41.77
N ASP A 202 0.50 -41.44 41.30
CA ASP A 202 0.73 -42.88 41.06
C ASP A 202 -0.23 -43.74 40.21
N GLU A 203 0.30 -44.51 39.23
CA GLU A 203 0.88 -45.85 39.45
C GLU A 203 1.19 -46.54 38.08
N TYR A 204 2.06 -47.55 38.13
CA TYR A 204 2.75 -48.23 37.03
C TYR A 204 1.89 -49.19 36.17
N SER A 205 2.42 -49.48 34.96
CA SER A 205 2.40 -50.77 34.20
C SER A 205 1.60 -50.88 32.88
N PRO A 206 2.07 -51.75 31.94
CA PRO A 206 2.02 -51.55 30.49
C PRO A 206 0.98 -52.43 29.78
N THR A 207 0.62 -52.12 28.52
CA THR A 207 0.27 -53.13 27.49
C THR A 207 0.04 -52.52 26.11
N ASP A 208 0.40 -53.31 25.11
CA ASP A 208 0.23 -53.13 23.67
C ASP A 208 -1.14 -52.57 23.24
N LYS A 209 -1.16 -51.80 22.13
CA LYS A 209 -2.12 -51.95 21.01
C LYS A 209 -1.84 -51.00 19.84
N VAL A 210 -1.38 -51.61 18.75
CA VAL A 210 -1.81 -51.45 17.34
C VAL A 210 -1.92 -50.02 16.76
N ASP A 211 -1.03 -49.74 15.80
CA ASP A 211 -1.06 -48.57 14.92
C ASP A 211 -2.33 -48.58 14.03
N PRO A 212 -3.15 -47.50 14.06
CA PRO A 212 -4.39 -47.39 13.30
C PRO A 212 -4.22 -47.16 11.78
N TYR A 213 -2.99 -47.07 11.24
CA TYR A 213 -2.75 -46.76 9.82
C TYR A 213 -2.21 -47.92 8.96
N SER A 214 -2.25 -49.16 9.44
CA SER A 214 -1.73 -50.33 8.70
C SER A 214 -2.52 -50.72 7.43
N TYR A 215 -3.69 -50.11 7.19
CA TYR A 215 -4.54 -50.43 6.04
C TYR A 215 -4.21 -49.63 4.75
N LEU A 216 -3.32 -48.64 4.80
CA LEU A 216 -3.09 -47.74 3.65
C LEU A 216 -1.97 -48.17 2.69
N SER A 217 -1.37 -49.36 2.84
CA SER A 217 -0.32 -49.85 1.92
C SER A 217 -0.78 -51.03 1.07
N CYS A 218 -1.67 -50.80 0.11
CA CYS A 218 -1.98 -51.74 -0.98
C CYS A 218 -2.46 -50.99 -2.24
N ALA A 219 -1.55 -50.33 -2.95
CA ALA A 219 -1.70 -50.05 -4.38
C ALA A 219 -0.33 -49.71 -4.98
N TYR A 220 -0.04 -50.30 -6.15
CA TYR A 220 1.17 -50.17 -6.96
C TYR A 220 2.37 -51.04 -6.59
N SER A 221 2.19 -52.35 -6.79
CA SER A 221 3.23 -53.18 -7.40
C SER A 221 2.53 -54.12 -8.38
N ASN A 222 2.60 -53.78 -9.67
CA ASN A 222 2.54 -54.67 -10.84
C ASN A 222 2.49 -53.80 -12.10
N PHE A 223 3.66 -53.57 -12.69
CA PHE A 223 3.79 -53.35 -14.13
C PHE A 223 4.89 -54.30 -14.59
N ASP A 224 4.48 -55.26 -15.41
CA ASP A 224 5.33 -56.10 -16.26
C ASP A 224 6.10 -55.26 -17.29
#